data_AF-A0A2D6MIF6-F1
#
_entry.id   AF-A0A2D6MIF6-F1
#
_cell.length_a   1.000
_cell.length_b   1.000
_cell.length_c   1.000
_cell.angle_alpha   90.00
_cell.angle_beta   90.00
_cell.angle_gamma   90.00
#
_symmetry.space_group_name_H-M   'P 1'
#
loop_
_entity.id
_entity.type
_entity.pdbx_description
1 polymer ?
#
loop_
_entity_poly.entity_id
_entity_poly.type
_entity_poly.pdbx_seq_one_letter_code
_entity_poly.pdbx_strand_id
1 'polypeptide(L)' 'MAKGANVSVSLKQCRGNVERMIRRFSKKVKKERIIEEVRDRRFFKKRSVARKEKQERARRLRMKEEQKRNRKK' A
#
# COMPACT_ATOMS: atom_id res chain seq x y z
N MET A 1 -11.16 9.24 -19.34
CA MET A 1 -9.76 8.91 -19.69
C MET A 1 -9.15 8.08 -18.57
N ALA A 2 -8.55 6.93 -18.90
CA ALA A 2 -7.86 6.12 -17.89
C ALA A 2 -6.68 6.92 -17.30
N LYS A 3 -6.46 6.82 -15.99
CA LYS A 3 -5.30 7.47 -15.35
C LYS A 3 -4.03 6.89 -15.98
N GLY A 4 -3.17 7.74 -16.55
CA GLY A 4 -1.91 7.32 -17.15
C GLY A 4 -0.89 6.71 -16.18
N ALA A 5 -1.11 6.83 -14.86
CA ALA A 5 -0.28 6.20 -13.84
C ALA A 5 -1.08 5.95 -12.55
N ASN A 6 -0.77 4.85 -11.85
CA ASN A 6 -1.35 4.55 -10.54
C ASN A 6 -0.74 5.41 -9.43
N VAL A 7 0.58 5.70 -9.51
CA VAL A 7 1.30 6.56 -8.57
C VAL A 7 2.22 7.52 -9.33
N SER A 8 2.11 8.81 -9.04
CA SER A 8 3.03 9.84 -9.54
C SER A 8 3.50 10.76 -8.40
N VAL A 9 4.77 11.17 -8.47
CA VAL A 9 5.38 12.19 -7.61
C VAL A 9 6.28 13.06 -8.48
N SER A 10 6.08 14.37 -8.43
CA SER A 10 6.86 15.35 -9.20
C SER A 10 7.88 16.08 -8.32
N LEU A 11 8.99 16.55 -8.91
CA LEU A 11 10.01 17.35 -8.23
C LEU A 11 9.46 18.62 -7.56
N LYS A 12 8.47 19.29 -8.18
CA LYS A 12 7.79 20.47 -7.62
C LYS A 12 7.18 20.20 -6.24
N GLN A 13 6.61 19.01 -6.04
CA GLN A 13 6.04 18.58 -4.75
C GLN A 13 7.10 18.35 -3.67
N CYS A 14 8.36 18.19 -4.05
CA CYS A 14 9.48 17.83 -3.17
C CYS A 14 10.47 18.99 -2.99
N ARG A 15 10.13 20.20 -3.45
CA ARG A 15 10.98 21.42 -3.38
C ARG A 15 12.38 21.17 -3.94
N GLY A 16 12.48 20.44 -5.05
CA GLY A 16 13.74 20.11 -5.71
C GLY A 16 14.60 19.02 -5.04
N ASN A 17 14.20 18.50 -3.87
CA ASN A 17 14.96 17.44 -3.20
C ASN A 17 14.56 16.04 -3.69
N VAL A 18 15.50 15.38 -4.39
CA VAL A 18 15.31 14.05 -4.99
C VAL A 18 15.15 12.95 -3.92
N GLU A 19 15.87 13.02 -2.82
CA GLU A 19 15.78 12.01 -1.77
C GLU A 19 14.38 12.01 -1.11
N ARG A 20 13.84 13.21 -0.86
CA ARG A 20 12.45 13.38 -0.40
C ARG A 20 11.45 12.84 -1.42
N MET A 21 11.74 12.98 -2.71
CA MET A 21 10.91 12.42 -3.79
C MET A 21 10.89 10.89 -3.75
N ILE A 22 12.05 10.24 -3.66
CA ILE A 22 12.17 8.77 -3.57
C ILE A 22 11.43 8.24 -2.35
N ARG A 23 11.59 8.88 -1.18
CA ARG A 23 10.90 8.49 0.05
C ARG A 23 9.38 8.63 -0.07
N ARG A 24 8.89 9.72 -0.68
CA ARG A 24 7.46 9.94 -0.91
C ARG A 24 6.88 8.94 -1.91
N PHE A 25 7.58 8.70 -3.02
CA PHE A 25 7.18 7.73 -4.02
C PHE A 25 7.09 6.32 -3.40
N SER A 26 8.14 5.89 -2.70
CA SER A 26 8.15 4.62 -1.97
C SER A 26 6.99 4.49 -0.99
N LYS A 27 6.65 5.56 -0.25
CA LYS A 27 5.49 5.57 0.66
C LYS A 27 4.15 5.45 -0.10
N LYS A 28 3.99 6.15 -1.23
CA LYS A 28 2.78 6.05 -2.05
C LYS A 28 2.62 4.65 -2.66
N VAL A 29 3.69 4.08 -3.21
CA VAL A 29 3.68 2.70 -3.75
C VAL A 29 3.27 1.68 -2.69
N LYS A 30 3.82 1.79 -1.46
CA LYS A 30 3.43 0.93 -0.33
C LYS A 30 1.98 1.14 0.09
N LYS A 31 1.47 2.38 0.01
CA LYS A 31 0.07 2.70 0.34
C LYS A 31 -0.91 2.08 -0.66
N GLU A 32 -0.60 2.18 -1.95
CA GLU A 32 -1.42 1.60 -3.04
C GLU A 32 -1.28 0.08 -3.16
N ARG A 33 -0.32 -0.55 -2.44
CA ARG A 33 -0.10 -2.01 -2.40
C ARG A 33 0.12 -2.68 -3.77
N ILE A 34 0.59 -1.93 -4.76
CA ILE A 34 0.82 -2.41 -6.14
C ILE A 34 1.72 -3.65 -6.16
N ILE A 35 2.80 -3.66 -5.36
CA ILE A 35 3.75 -4.78 -5.32
C ILE A 35 3.10 -6.05 -4.75
N GLU A 36 2.26 -5.91 -3.71
CA GLU A 36 1.55 -7.05 -3.12
C GLU A 36 0.53 -7.62 -4.12
N GLU A 37 -0.20 -6.75 -4.79
CA GLU A 37 -1.19 -7.15 -5.78
C GLU A 37 -0.56 -7.91 -6.95
N VAL A 38 0.57 -7.46 -7.47
CA VAL A 38 1.29 -8.16 -8.54
C VAL A 38 1.77 -9.54 -8.06
N ARG A 39 2.24 -9.65 -6.81
CA ARG A 39 2.63 -10.95 -6.22
C ARG A 39 1.44 -11.89 -6.04
N ASP A 40 0.32 -11.38 -5.54
CA ASP A 40 -0.91 -12.15 -5.32
C ASP A 40 -1.51 -12.64 -6.65
N ARG A 41 -1.35 -11.87 -7.73
CA ARG A 41 -1.80 -12.23 -9.09
C ARG A 41 -0.84 -13.15 -9.84
N ARG A 42 0.41 -13.31 -9.37
CA ARG A 42 1.45 -14.04 -10.11
C ARG A 42 1.11 -15.52 -10.32
N PHE A 43 0.39 -16.13 -9.38
CA PHE A 43 0.01 -17.53 -9.43
C PHE A 43 -1.48 -17.70 -9.19
N PHE A 44 -2.06 -18.75 -9.80
CA PHE A 44 -3.43 -19.11 -9.51
C PHE A 44 -3.59 -19.49 -8.04
N LYS A 45 -4.67 -19.02 -7.44
CA LYS A 45 -5.00 -19.30 -6.06
C LYS A 45 -6.48 -19.59 -5.93
N LYS A 46 -6.81 -20.68 -5.23
CA LYS A 46 -8.20 -21.07 -4.99
C LYS A 46 -8.95 -19.94 -4.27
N ARG A 47 -10.19 -19.68 -4.69
CA ARG A 47 -11.05 -18.59 -4.19
C ARG A 47 -11.19 -18.59 -2.66
N SER A 48 -11.24 -19.78 -2.04
CA SER A 48 -11.29 -19.92 -0.57
C SER A 48 -10.05 -19.35 0.11
N VAL A 49 -8.86 -19.66 -0.39
CA VAL A 49 -7.58 -19.18 0.17
C VAL A 49 -7.43 -17.68 -0.05
N ALA A 50 -7.86 -17.17 -1.22
CA ALA A 50 -7.87 -15.73 -1.48
C ALA A 50 -8.81 -14.97 -0.51
N ARG A 51 -9.99 -15.53 -0.21
CA ARG A 51 -10.93 -14.96 0.78
C ARG A 51 -10.34 -14.96 2.19
N LYS A 52 -9.73 -16.08 2.61
CA LYS A 52 -9.11 -16.21 3.94
C LYS A 52 -8.00 -15.18 4.15
N GLU A 53 -7.08 -15.05 3.21
CA GLU A 53 -6.00 -14.06 3.33
C GLU A 53 -6.49 -12.62 3.32
N LYS A 54 -7.53 -12.30 2.54
CA LYS A 54 -8.16 -10.97 2.57
C LYS A 54 -8.71 -10.66 3.97
N GLN A 55 -9.39 -11.62 4.60
CA GLN A 55 -9.91 -11.47 5.95
C GLN A 55 -8.80 -11.33 7.00
N GLU A 56 -7.77 -12.17 6.95
CA GLU A 56 -6.62 -12.07 7.85
C GLU A 56 -5.90 -10.73 7.71
N ARG A 57 -5.70 -10.24 6.48
CA ARG A 57 -5.08 -8.94 6.23
C ARG A 57 -5.91 -7.81 6.84
N ALA A 58 -7.24 -7.84 6.66
CA ALA A 58 -8.14 -6.86 7.28
C ALA A 58 -8.10 -6.92 8.81
N ARG A 59 -8.08 -8.12 9.40
CA ARG A 59 -7.94 -8.30 10.85
C ARG A 59 -6.64 -7.72 11.37
N ARG A 60 -5.50 -8.02 10.73
CA ARG A 60 -4.18 -7.48 11.11
C ARG A 60 -4.14 -5.94 11.06
N LEU A 61 -4.83 -5.32 10.09
CA LEU A 61 -4.90 -3.86 9.99
C LEU A 61 -5.71 -3.26 11.13
N ARG A 62 -6.88 -3.84 11.45
CA ARG A 62 -7.71 -3.40 12.58
C ARG A 62 -6.95 -3.48 13.90
N MET A 63 -6.29 -4.60 14.17
CA MET A 63 -5.46 -4.76 15.38
C MET A 63 -4.35 -3.70 15.45
N LYS A 64 -3.67 -3.42 14.34
CA LYS A 64 -2.63 -2.38 14.28
C LYS A 64 -3.19 -0.98 14.50
N GLU A 65 -4.39 -0.69 14.02
CA GLU A 65 -5.05 0.60 14.23
C GLU A 65 -5.50 0.78 15.67
N GLU A 66 -6.04 -0.27 16.28
CA GLU A 66 -6.44 -0.29 17.69
C GLU A 66 -5.24 -0.11 18.63
N GLN A 67 -4.14 -0.85 18.40
CA GLN A 67 -2.90 -0.66 19.14
C GLN A 67 -2.36 0.79 19.06
N LYS A 68 -2.48 1.42 17.88
CA LYS A 68 -2.09 2.83 17.71
C LYS A 68 -3.01 3.79 18.46
N ARG A 69 -4.30 3.48 18.60
CA ARG A 69 -5.25 4.28 19.39
C ARG A 69 -4.96 4.15 20.87
N ASN A 70 -4.75 2.92 21.35
CA ASN A 70 -4.47 2.67 22.77
C ASN A 70 -3.14 3.29 23.22
N ARG A 71 -2.11 3.33 22.36
CA ARG A 71 -0.84 4.02 22.67
C ARG A 71 -0.94 5.55 22.72
N LYS A 72 -2.00 6.14 22.15
CA LYS A 72 -2.23 7.58 22.14
C LYS A 72 -3.11 8.06 23.30
N LYS A 73 -3.85 7.16 23.94
CA LYS A 73 -4.51 7.39 25.23
C LYS A 73 -3.47 7.29 26.33
#